data_AF-A0A9D8C080-F1
#
_entry.id   AF-A0A9D8C080-F1
#
_cell.length_a   1.000
_cell.length_b   1.000
_cell.length_c   1.000
_cell.angle_alpha   90.00
_cell.angle_beta   90.00
_cell.angle_gamma   90.00
#
_symmetry.space_group_name_H-M   'P 1'
#
loop_
_entity.id
_entity.type
_entity.pdbx_description
1 polymer ?
#
loop_
_entity_poly.entity_id
_entity_poly.type
_entity_poly.pdbx_seq_one_letter_code
_entity_poly.pdbx_strand_id
1 'polypeptide(L)'
;MRLNPKTELRALRQSPKTLRARRGLSAALLWLAVSASNASDGAALHQKSCASCHNGMFPGGKGEMNYSAEFRKITQLTQLRQRVETCASRVNAGWFDEEIDGVTQWLNQRFYRFPSGK
;
A
#
# COMPACT_ATOMS: atom_id res chain seq x y z
N MET A 1 -31.21 35.97 63.40
CA MET A 1 -29.78 36.30 63.69
C MET A 1 -28.93 35.63 62.61
N ARG A 2 -28.38 36.26 61.56
CA ARG A 2 -27.33 37.33 61.47
C ARG A 2 -26.19 37.01 62.45
N LEU A 3 -24.99 36.65 61.99
CA LEU A 3 -24.01 37.55 61.40
C LEU A 3 -23.12 36.88 60.33
N ASN A 4 -22.68 37.69 59.36
CA ASN A 4 -21.84 37.36 58.21
C ASN A 4 -20.58 38.26 58.27
N PRO A 5 -19.35 37.71 58.33
CA PRO A 5 -18.14 38.52 58.29
C PRO A 5 -17.55 38.57 56.87
N LYS A 6 -17.94 39.59 56.09
CA LYS A 6 -17.15 40.09 54.95
C LYS A 6 -16.09 41.05 55.46
N THR A 7 -14.89 40.60 55.79
CA THR A 7 -13.67 41.43 55.93
C THR A 7 -12.54 40.46 56.25
N GLU A 8 -11.73 40.01 55.30
CA GLU A 8 -10.35 40.53 55.15
C GLU A 8 -9.64 39.69 54.05
N LEU A 9 -10.15 39.73 52.82
CA LEU A 9 -9.37 39.31 51.65
C LEU A 9 -9.21 40.52 50.73
N ARG A 10 -8.66 41.59 51.31
CA ARG A 10 -8.22 42.81 50.62
C ARG A 10 -6.70 42.92 50.67
N ALA A 11 -6.04 41.92 50.11
CA ALA A 11 -4.69 42.00 49.57
C ALA A 11 -4.56 40.73 48.73
N LEU A 12 -4.52 40.75 47.41
CA LEU A 12 -3.37 41.23 46.66
C LEU A 12 -3.76 41.48 45.20
N ARG A 13 -3.37 42.66 44.72
CA ARG A 13 -2.94 42.98 43.35
C ARG A 13 -3.90 42.74 42.18
N GLN A 14 -4.61 43.81 41.87
CA GLN A 14 -4.87 44.21 40.50
C GLN A 14 -3.54 44.52 39.79
N SER A 15 -3.35 43.99 38.58
CA SER A 15 -2.34 44.46 37.63
C SER A 15 -2.90 44.39 36.20
N PRO A 16 -2.36 45.20 35.29
CA PRO A 16 -3.17 46.00 34.37
C PRO A 16 -3.53 45.29 33.06
N LYS A 17 -4.63 45.78 32.50
CA LYS A 17 -5.06 45.60 31.11
C LYS A 17 -3.90 45.93 30.16
N THR A 18 -3.27 44.92 29.59
CA THR A 18 -2.52 45.08 28.33
C THR A 18 -3.18 44.22 27.27
N LEU A 19 -4.00 44.90 26.48
CA LEU A 19 -4.55 44.50 25.20
C LEU A 19 -3.42 43.92 24.32
N ARG A 20 -3.55 42.67 23.89
CA ARG A 20 -2.81 42.17 22.72
C ARG A 20 -3.73 41.29 21.88
N ALA A 21 -4.49 41.96 21.03
CA ALA A 21 -5.01 41.35 19.81
C ALA A 21 -3.84 40.79 19.01
N ARG A 22 -3.86 39.49 18.69
CA ARG A 22 -3.06 38.94 17.60
C ARG A 22 -3.95 38.03 16.77
N ARG A 23 -4.22 38.52 15.56
CA ARG A 23 -4.84 37.85 14.42
C ARG A 23 -4.43 36.38 14.35
N GLY A 24 -5.38 35.47 14.50
CA GLY A 24 -5.18 34.07 14.14
C GLY A 24 -5.33 33.94 12.63
N LEU A 25 -4.21 33.88 11.91
CA LEU A 25 -4.16 33.60 10.49
C LEU A 25 -4.48 32.11 10.29
N SER A 26 -5.67 31.79 9.78
CA SER A 26 -6.04 30.42 9.40
C SER A 26 -5.16 29.94 8.25
N ALA A 27 -4.11 29.16 8.56
CA ALA A 27 -3.36 28.42 7.56
C ALA A 27 -4.15 27.17 7.17
N ALA A 28 -4.84 27.22 6.03
CA ALA A 28 -5.40 26.03 5.40
C ALA A 28 -4.24 25.20 4.84
N LEU A 29 -3.86 24.15 5.57
CA LEU A 29 -2.88 23.15 5.12
C LEU A 29 -3.53 22.30 4.01
N LEU A 30 -3.05 22.47 2.77
CA LEU A 30 -3.33 21.53 1.68
C LEU A 30 -2.73 20.17 2.05
N TRP A 31 -3.60 19.18 2.26
CA TRP A 31 -3.21 17.78 2.31
C TRP A 31 -2.89 17.32 0.89
N LEU A 32 -1.62 17.42 0.48
CA LEU A 32 -1.13 16.62 -0.64
C LEU A 32 -0.98 15.18 -0.14
N ALA A 33 -1.95 14.33 -0.46
CA ALA A 33 -1.77 12.89 -0.37
C ALA A 33 -0.77 12.48 -1.46
N VAL A 34 0.50 12.30 -1.08
CA VAL A 34 1.45 11.55 -1.91
C VAL A 34 1.01 10.09 -1.88
N SER A 35 0.48 9.61 -3.01
CA SER A 35 0.39 8.18 -3.26
C SER A 35 1.81 7.68 -3.57
N ALA A 36 2.48 7.11 -2.57
CA ALA A 36 3.71 6.38 -2.80
C ALA A 36 3.37 5.15 -3.64
N SER A 37 3.74 5.17 -4.93
CA SER A 37 3.80 3.97 -5.76
C SER A 37 4.94 3.09 -5.21
N ASN A 38 4.65 2.32 -4.17
CA ASN A 38 5.52 1.23 -3.74
C ASN A 38 5.53 0.23 -4.88
N ALA A 39 6.53 0.29 -5.76
CA ALA A 39 6.71 -0.73 -6.79
C ALA A 39 6.74 -2.09 -6.07
N SER A 40 5.65 -2.83 -6.18
CA SER A 40 5.45 -4.03 -5.40
C SER A 40 6.45 -5.08 -5.85
N ASP A 41 7.14 -5.71 -4.90
CA ASP A 41 8.07 -6.79 -5.21
C ASP A 41 7.29 -7.98 -5.79
N GLY A 42 7.30 -8.09 -7.12
CA GLY A 42 6.60 -9.12 -7.87
C GLY A 42 7.00 -10.54 -7.47
N ALA A 43 8.25 -10.75 -7.04
CA ALA A 43 8.70 -12.05 -6.56
C ALA A 43 8.01 -12.41 -5.23
N ALA A 44 7.98 -11.46 -4.29
CA ALA A 44 7.35 -11.64 -2.98
C ALA A 44 5.83 -11.84 -3.11
N LEU A 45 5.17 -11.04 -3.96
CA LEU A 45 3.76 -11.18 -4.28
C LEU A 45 3.43 -12.54 -4.87
N HIS A 46 4.23 -12.99 -5.84
CA HIS A 46 4.08 -14.30 -6.46
C HIS A 46 4.24 -15.44 -5.44
N GLN A 47 5.30 -15.38 -4.63
CA GLN A 47 5.58 -16.39 -3.62
C GLN A 47 4.42 -16.51 -2.62
N LYS A 48 3.85 -15.37 -2.19
CA LYS A 48 2.74 -15.31 -1.24
C LYS A 48 1.43 -15.84 -1.83
N SER A 49 1.12 -15.49 -3.08
CA SER A 49 -0.23 -15.68 -3.64
C SER A 49 -0.37 -16.83 -4.64
N CYS A 50 0.72 -17.28 -5.26
CA CYS A 50 0.66 -18.26 -6.36
C CYS A 50 1.37 -19.59 -6.06
N ALA A 51 2.48 -19.54 -5.30
CA ALA A 51 3.36 -20.70 -5.13
C ALA A 51 2.66 -21.92 -4.52
N SER A 52 1.78 -21.74 -3.52
CA SER A 52 1.13 -22.86 -2.83
C SER A 52 0.34 -23.77 -3.79
N CYS A 53 -0.55 -23.20 -4.61
CA CYS A 53 -1.33 -23.98 -5.55
C CYS A 53 -0.46 -24.58 -6.65
N HIS A 54 0.51 -23.82 -7.16
CA HIS A 54 1.37 -24.30 -8.25
C HIS A 54 2.30 -25.42 -7.81
N ASN A 55 2.85 -25.35 -6.60
CA ASN A 55 3.67 -26.42 -6.03
C ASN A 55 2.85 -27.71 -5.87
N GLY A 56 1.55 -27.60 -5.60
CA GLY A 56 0.63 -28.74 -5.56
C GLY A 56 0.31 -29.36 -6.94
N MET A 57 0.63 -28.68 -8.05
CA MET A 57 0.35 -29.19 -9.42
C MET A 57 1.41 -30.18 -9.91
N PHE A 58 2.59 -30.20 -9.28
CA PHE A 58 3.72 -31.04 -9.70
C PHE A 58 4.22 -31.90 -8.54
N PRO A 59 4.53 -33.19 -8.77
CA PRO A 59 5.17 -34.02 -7.76
C PRO A 59 6.43 -33.37 -7.20
N GLY A 60 6.59 -33.40 -5.87
CA GLY A 60 7.75 -32.84 -5.19
C GLY A 60 7.77 -31.31 -5.10
N GLY A 61 6.64 -30.62 -5.28
CA GLY A 61 6.55 -29.18 -5.03
C GLY A 61 7.17 -28.31 -6.12
N LYS A 62 7.35 -28.83 -7.32
CA LYS A 62 8.04 -28.15 -8.43
C LYS A 62 7.13 -27.20 -9.21
N GLY A 63 6.47 -26.27 -8.53
CA GLY A 63 5.44 -25.42 -9.14
C GLY A 63 5.95 -24.49 -10.24
N GLU A 64 7.25 -24.16 -10.24
CA GLU A 64 7.91 -23.39 -11.29
C GLU A 64 7.89 -24.07 -12.68
N MET A 65 7.68 -25.38 -12.72
CA MET A 65 7.52 -26.12 -13.99
C MET A 65 6.35 -25.57 -14.81
N ASN A 66 5.32 -24.99 -14.18
CA ASN A 66 4.22 -24.30 -14.88
C ASN A 66 4.71 -23.20 -15.86
N TYR A 67 5.87 -22.60 -15.61
CA TYR A 67 6.41 -21.50 -16.43
C TYR A 67 7.52 -21.95 -17.37
N SER A 68 8.00 -23.19 -17.23
CA SER A 68 9.13 -23.70 -18.00
C SER A 68 8.77 -23.82 -19.48
N ALA A 69 9.79 -23.83 -20.35
CA ALA A 69 9.59 -23.98 -21.79
C ALA A 69 8.85 -25.28 -22.16
N GLU A 70 8.95 -26.32 -21.33
CA GLU A 70 8.34 -27.64 -21.55
C GLU A 70 6.83 -27.65 -21.34
N PHE A 71 6.32 -26.87 -20.36
CA PHE A 71 4.91 -26.92 -19.95
C PHE A 71 4.15 -25.61 -20.20
N ARG A 72 4.84 -24.50 -20.43
CA ARG A 72 4.18 -23.19 -20.62
C ARG A 72 3.33 -23.19 -21.89
N LYS A 73 2.10 -22.70 -21.77
CA LYS A 73 1.18 -22.45 -22.90
C LYS A 73 1.14 -21.00 -23.36
N ILE A 74 1.76 -20.11 -22.58
CA ILE A 74 1.76 -18.67 -22.81
C ILE A 74 2.87 -18.34 -23.80
N THR A 75 2.56 -17.55 -24.83
CA THR A 75 3.50 -17.27 -25.94
C THR A 75 3.88 -15.80 -26.07
N GLN A 76 3.24 -14.90 -25.32
CA GLN A 76 3.50 -13.46 -25.36
C GLN A 76 3.25 -12.78 -24.01
N LEU A 77 3.85 -11.60 -23.82
CA LEU A 77 3.80 -10.87 -22.55
C LEU A 77 2.38 -10.47 -22.12
N THR A 78 1.53 -10.07 -23.06
CA THR A 78 0.13 -9.69 -22.74
C THR A 78 -0.67 -10.87 -22.21
N GLN A 79 -0.46 -12.07 -22.76
CA GLN A 79 -1.08 -13.29 -22.25
C GLN A 79 -0.55 -13.66 -20.86
N LEU A 80 0.74 -13.42 -20.60
CA LEU A 80 1.32 -13.61 -19.28
C LEU A 80 0.63 -12.69 -18.26
N ARG A 81 0.48 -11.41 -18.59
CA ARG A 81 -0.21 -10.44 -17.74
C ARG A 81 -1.65 -10.88 -17.43
N GLN A 82 -2.41 -11.23 -18.46
CA GLN A 82 -3.79 -11.71 -18.32
C GLN A 82 -3.88 -12.97 -17.45
N ARG A 83 -2.90 -13.88 -17.55
CA ARG A 83 -2.82 -15.06 -16.67
C ARG A 83 -2.61 -14.63 -15.23
N VAL A 84 -1.67 -13.74 -14.96
CA VAL A 84 -1.37 -13.24 -13.61
C VAL A 84 -2.61 -12.58 -13.00
N GLU A 85 -3.29 -11.72 -13.74
CA GLU A 85 -4.54 -11.08 -13.34
C GLU A 85 -5.65 -12.10 -13.01
N THR A 86 -5.81 -13.13 -13.84
CA THR A 86 -6.75 -14.23 -13.58
C THR A 86 -6.40 -14.97 -12.29
N CYS A 87 -5.12 -15.27 -12.08
CA CYS A 87 -4.66 -15.99 -10.90
C CYS A 87 -4.84 -15.15 -9.63
N ALA A 88 -4.48 -13.86 -9.68
CA ALA A 88 -4.69 -12.90 -8.61
C ALA A 88 -6.17 -12.81 -8.21
N SER A 89 -7.07 -12.74 -9.19
CA SER A 89 -8.53 -12.76 -8.95
C SER A 89 -9.00 -14.06 -8.30
N ARG A 90 -8.50 -15.22 -8.75
CA ARG A 90 -8.89 -16.54 -8.19
C ARG A 90 -8.53 -16.70 -6.72
N VAL A 91 -7.44 -16.08 -6.28
CA VAL A 91 -7.03 -16.10 -4.87
C VAL A 91 -7.49 -14.86 -4.11
N ASN A 92 -8.34 -14.03 -4.71
CA ASN A 92 -8.83 -12.77 -4.17
C ASN A 92 -7.71 -11.87 -3.62
N ALA A 93 -6.62 -11.74 -4.38
CA ALA A 93 -5.42 -11.01 -3.95
C ALA A 93 -5.67 -9.50 -3.75
N GLY A 94 -6.69 -8.93 -4.42
CA GLY A 94 -7.01 -7.50 -4.34
C GLY A 94 -5.93 -6.60 -4.94
N TRP A 95 -5.15 -7.12 -5.89
CA TRP A 95 -4.02 -6.42 -6.50
C TRP A 95 -4.46 -5.31 -7.45
N PHE A 96 -3.74 -4.20 -7.41
CA PHE A 96 -3.80 -3.14 -8.41
C PHE A 96 -2.98 -3.50 -9.66
N ASP A 97 -3.11 -2.70 -10.72
CA ASP A 97 -2.44 -2.97 -12.00
C ASP A 97 -0.90 -3.01 -11.86
N GLU A 98 -0.32 -2.16 -11.00
CA GLU A 98 1.12 -2.13 -10.76
C GLU A 98 1.64 -3.42 -10.11
N GLU A 99 0.81 -4.06 -9.28
CA GLU A 99 1.13 -5.35 -8.64
C GLU A 99 1.03 -6.50 -9.65
N ILE A 100 -0.01 -6.49 -10.49
CA ILE A 100 -0.13 -7.42 -11.63
C ILE A 100 1.09 -7.30 -12.53
N ASP A 101 1.47 -6.08 -12.87
CA ASP A 101 2.61 -5.79 -13.73
C ASP A 101 3.93 -6.20 -13.08
N GLY A 102 4.12 -5.93 -11.78
CA GLY A 102 5.30 -6.34 -11.03
C GLY A 102 5.51 -7.86 -11.07
N VAL A 103 4.46 -8.65 -10.80
CA VAL A 103 4.52 -10.12 -10.86
C VAL A 103 4.75 -10.60 -12.30
N THR A 104 4.05 -9.98 -13.27
CA THR A 104 4.20 -10.30 -14.70
C THR A 104 5.63 -10.07 -15.16
N GLN A 105 6.23 -8.94 -14.78
CA GLN A 105 7.57 -8.56 -15.17
C GLN A 105 8.61 -9.47 -14.52
N TRP A 106 8.43 -9.82 -13.24
CA TRP A 106 9.29 -10.80 -12.57
C TRP A 106 9.23 -12.18 -13.24
N LEU A 107 8.03 -12.70 -13.52
CA LEU A 107 7.87 -13.97 -14.25
C LEU A 107 8.50 -13.90 -15.64
N ASN A 108 8.29 -12.78 -16.35
CA ASN A 108 8.85 -12.58 -17.68
C ASN A 108 10.38 -12.60 -17.65
N GLN A 109 10.97 -11.85 -16.73
CA GLN A 109 12.41 -11.82 -16.53
C GLN A 109 12.93 -13.19 -16.08
N ARG A 110 12.25 -13.93 -15.22
CA ARG A 110 12.81 -15.18 -14.68
C ARG A 110 12.65 -16.38 -15.61
N PHE A 111 11.57 -16.45 -16.40
CA PHE A 111 11.18 -17.66 -17.13
C PHE A 111 10.88 -17.44 -18.63
N TYR A 112 10.21 -16.34 -19.00
CA TYR A 112 9.65 -16.23 -20.35
C TYR A 112 10.54 -15.52 -21.37
N ARG A 113 11.21 -14.43 -20.95
CA ARG A 113 12.06 -13.57 -21.79
C ARG A 113 11.33 -12.98 -23.01
N PHE A 114 10.04 -12.71 -22.90
CA PHE A 114 9.30 -12.02 -23.95
C PHE A 114 9.77 -10.57 -24.09
N PRO A 115 9.76 -10.01 -25.32
CA PRO A 115 9.99 -8.60 -25.52
C PRO A 115 9.01 -7.78 -24.67
N SER A 116 9.56 -6.84 -23.90
CA SER A 116 8.78 -5.85 -23.16
C SER A 116 8.76 -4.62 -24.07
N GLY A 117 7.69 -4.47 -24.85
CA GLY A 117 7.55 -3.35 -25.79
C GLY A 117 7.59 -2.00 -25.07
N LYS A 118 8.07 -0.98 -25.79
CA LYS A 118 7.79 0.41 -25.44
C LYS A 118 6.34 0.74 -25.72
#